data_AF-A0ABD6EDE7-F1
#
_entry.id   AF-A0ABD6EDE7-F1
#
_cell.length_a   1.000
_cell.length_b   1.000
_cell.length_c   1.000
_cell.angle_alpha   90.00
_cell.angle_beta   90.00
_cell.angle_gamma   90.00
#
_symmetry.space_group_name_H-M   'P 1'
#
loop_
_entity.id
_entity.type
_entity.pdbx_description
1 polymer ?
#
loop_
_entity_poly.entity_id
_entity_poly.type
_entity_poly.pdbx_seq_one_letter_code
_entity_poly.pdbx_strand_id
1 'polypeptide(L)'
;MLSSSLPSSTQHSSRFFSHTRSFPKMTENRMGVLYNVNMSGTGRLIFNEERTKFLGVITGSDGECLSVHGERNKIDSGSATPSTSTMTVFIIDGETGVQFQVPDVTVNFLQNPNSICSSRYFVYIDNPNICFTTNDVLCGNRADVEIQTYMNPRMVERGLRVHVGDASVQLNARHRFHPSVRHESFMDDSRTVILDQSENDFLA
;
A
#
# COMPACT_ATOMS: atom_id res chain seq x y z
N MET A 1 6.12 -100.69 -9.84
CA MET A 1 6.57 -100.31 -8.50
C MET A 1 7.64 -99.23 -8.63
N LEU A 2 7.55 -98.20 -7.79
CA LEU A 2 8.53 -97.11 -7.56
C LEU A 2 8.68 -96.11 -8.73
N SER A 3 8.79 -94.79 -8.55
CA SER A 3 8.53 -93.87 -7.43
C SER A 3 8.73 -92.46 -8.00
N SER A 4 7.88 -91.54 -7.58
CA SER A 4 7.91 -90.10 -7.82
C SER A 4 9.11 -89.38 -7.20
N SER A 5 9.64 -88.34 -7.87
CA SER A 5 10.19 -87.15 -7.20
C SER A 5 10.24 -85.92 -8.15
N LEU A 6 10.01 -84.76 -7.54
CA LEU A 6 9.67 -83.43 -8.07
C LEU A 6 10.81 -82.69 -8.81
N PRO A 7 10.49 -81.69 -9.66
CA PRO A 7 11.40 -80.61 -10.03
C PRO A 7 11.37 -79.45 -9.02
N SER A 8 12.55 -78.87 -8.76
CA SER A 8 12.79 -77.74 -7.86
C SER A 8 12.68 -76.38 -8.55
N SER A 9 11.86 -75.51 -7.94
CA SER A 9 11.87 -74.05 -7.88
C SER A 9 12.44 -73.25 -9.07
N THR A 10 11.54 -72.61 -9.84
CA THR A 10 11.84 -71.37 -10.56
C THR A 10 11.25 -70.20 -9.77
N GLN A 11 12.11 -69.31 -9.25
CA GLN A 11 11.70 -68.10 -8.56
C GLN A 11 11.06 -67.13 -9.56
N HIS A 12 9.75 -66.90 -9.44
CA HIS A 12 9.09 -65.79 -10.10
C HIS A 12 9.25 -64.52 -9.25
N SER A 13 10.14 -63.64 -9.69
CA SER A 13 10.27 -62.27 -9.18
C SER A 13 9.05 -61.46 -9.63
N SER A 14 8.08 -61.25 -8.75
CA SER A 14 6.99 -60.30 -8.98
C SER A 14 7.53 -58.89 -8.73
N ARG A 15 7.87 -58.16 -9.80
CA ARG A 15 8.14 -56.72 -9.73
C ARG A 15 6.81 -55.99 -9.50
N PHE A 16 6.61 -55.48 -8.30
CA PHE A 16 5.57 -54.48 -8.02
C PHE A 16 5.98 -53.17 -8.71
N PHE A 17 5.26 -52.79 -9.77
CA PHE A 17 5.37 -51.44 -10.32
C PHE A 17 4.56 -50.50 -9.43
N SER A 18 5.23 -49.78 -8.53
CA SER A 18 4.64 -48.62 -7.87
C SER A 18 4.51 -47.50 -8.91
N HIS A 19 3.30 -47.32 -9.45
CA HIS A 19 2.96 -46.11 -10.19
C HIS A 19 2.74 -44.98 -9.18
N THR A 20 3.81 -44.27 -8.80
CA THR A 20 3.65 -42.93 -8.24
C THR A 20 3.28 -42.01 -9.40
N ARG A 21 1.99 -41.70 -9.54
CA ARG A 21 1.56 -40.55 -10.33
C ARG A 21 2.17 -39.31 -9.68
N SER A 22 3.29 -38.83 -10.22
CA SER A 22 3.70 -37.47 -9.96
C SER A 22 2.68 -36.57 -10.64
N PHE A 23 1.82 -35.95 -9.83
CA PHE A 23 1.09 -34.80 -10.32
C PHE A 23 2.15 -33.76 -10.72
N PRO A 24 2.12 -33.24 -11.96
CA PRO A 24 2.92 -32.09 -12.28
C PRO A 24 2.54 -31.03 -11.25
N LYS A 25 3.53 -30.52 -10.50
CA LYS A 25 3.37 -29.32 -9.70
C LYS A 25 2.84 -28.26 -10.66
N MET A 26 1.53 -28.03 -10.65
CA MET A 26 0.98 -26.80 -11.18
C MET A 26 1.68 -25.72 -10.38
N THR A 27 2.63 -25.04 -11.02
CA THR A 27 2.95 -23.67 -10.63
C THR A 27 1.63 -22.93 -10.75
N GLU A 28 0.90 -22.84 -9.63
CA GLU A 28 -0.15 -21.85 -9.45
C GLU A 28 0.49 -20.53 -9.83
N ASN A 29 0.19 -20.06 -11.03
CA ASN A 29 0.30 -18.65 -11.35
C ASN A 29 -0.70 -17.96 -10.44
N ARG A 30 -0.27 -17.72 -9.18
CA ARG A 30 -1.04 -16.98 -8.19
C ARG A 30 -1.31 -15.62 -8.81
N MET A 31 -2.55 -15.41 -9.24
CA MET A 31 -3.01 -14.15 -9.75
C MET A 31 -2.89 -13.12 -8.63
N GLY A 32 -1.82 -12.34 -8.65
CA GLY A 32 -1.75 -11.13 -7.84
C GLY A 32 -2.34 -9.97 -8.60
N VAL A 33 -3.03 -9.06 -7.91
CA VAL A 33 -3.41 -7.78 -8.52
C VAL A 33 -2.19 -6.87 -8.42
N LEU A 34 -1.72 -6.37 -9.57
CA LEU A 34 -0.71 -5.33 -9.63
C LEU A 34 -1.43 -3.99 -9.63
N TYR A 35 -1.30 -3.23 -8.55
CA TYR A 35 -1.70 -1.84 -8.48
C TYR A 35 -0.49 -0.98 -8.90
N ASN A 36 -0.63 -0.25 -10.00
CA ASN A 36 0.36 0.70 -10.48
C ASN A 36 -0.30 2.07 -10.57
N VAL A 37 0.16 3.00 -9.75
CA VAL A 37 -0.28 4.40 -9.76
C VAL A 37 0.90 5.23 -10.23
N ASN A 38 0.77 5.85 -11.40
CA ASN A 38 1.76 6.78 -11.91
C ASN A 38 1.05 8.06 -12.33
N MET A 39 1.11 9.07 -11.46
CA MET A 39 0.39 10.31 -11.63
C MET A 39 1.34 11.49 -11.48
N SER A 40 1.14 12.51 -12.31
CA SER A 40 1.85 13.79 -12.20
C SER A 40 0.86 14.92 -12.45
N GLY A 41 1.02 16.02 -11.71
CA GLY A 41 0.11 17.15 -11.81
C GLY A 41 0.31 18.16 -10.70
N THR A 42 -0.77 18.79 -10.26
CA THR A 42 -0.73 19.84 -9.26
C THR A 42 -1.07 19.28 -7.88
N GLY A 43 -0.11 19.36 -6.97
CA GLY A 43 -0.32 19.08 -5.56
C GLY A 43 -0.78 20.32 -4.81
N ARG A 44 -1.68 20.10 -3.86
CA ARG A 44 -2.15 21.12 -2.93
C ARG A 44 -2.07 20.54 -1.53
N LEU A 45 -1.15 21.05 -0.72
CA LEU A 45 -0.85 20.52 0.61
C LEU A 45 -1.10 21.59 1.68
N ILE A 46 -1.63 21.15 2.80
CA ILE A 46 -1.92 21.97 3.97
C ILE A 46 -1.24 21.32 5.16
N PHE A 47 -0.29 22.03 5.75
CA PHE A 47 0.44 21.60 6.92
C PHE A 47 -0.21 22.18 8.18
N ASN A 48 -0.21 21.39 9.25
CA ASN A 48 -0.54 21.95 10.56
C ASN A 48 0.57 22.90 11.04
N GLU A 49 0.27 23.73 12.03
CA GLU A 49 1.19 24.75 12.53
C GLU A 49 2.51 24.16 13.04
N GLU A 50 2.42 22.97 13.67
CA GLU A 50 3.56 22.25 14.23
C GLU A 50 4.41 21.53 13.19
N ARG A 51 3.98 21.47 11.92
CA ARG A 51 4.64 20.73 10.83
C ARG A 51 4.82 19.24 11.15
N THR A 52 3.89 18.70 11.91
CA THR A 52 3.85 17.28 12.30
C THR A 52 2.87 16.49 11.45
N LYS A 53 1.93 17.16 10.78
CA LYS A 53 0.94 16.54 9.90
C LYS A 53 0.66 17.40 8.68
N PHE A 54 0.25 16.76 7.60
CA PHE A 54 -0.34 17.46 6.46
C PHE A 54 -1.48 16.68 5.84
N LEU A 55 -2.37 17.41 5.18
CA LEU A 55 -3.45 16.90 4.35
C LEU A 55 -3.32 17.56 2.98
N GLY A 56 -3.75 16.87 1.94
CA GLY A 56 -3.69 17.43 0.60
C GLY A 56 -4.35 16.56 -0.44
N VAL A 57 -4.38 17.10 -1.65
CA VAL A 57 -4.86 16.44 -2.85
C VAL A 57 -3.84 16.68 -3.95
N ILE A 58 -3.60 15.66 -4.77
CA ILE A 58 -2.89 15.81 -6.03
C ILE A 58 -3.89 15.55 -7.15
N THR A 59 -3.97 16.50 -8.08
CA THR A 59 -4.84 16.41 -9.25
C THR A 59 -3.99 16.17 -10.48
N GLY A 60 -4.22 15.05 -11.17
CA GLY A 60 -3.63 14.72 -12.45
C GLY A 60 -4.20 15.59 -13.59
N SER A 61 -3.52 15.57 -14.74
CA SER A 61 -3.97 16.29 -15.94
C SER A 61 -5.19 15.66 -16.62
N ASP A 62 -5.47 14.40 -16.32
CA ASP A 62 -6.64 13.62 -16.68
C ASP A 62 -7.86 13.89 -15.79
N GLY A 63 -7.68 14.64 -14.71
CA GLY A 63 -8.72 14.90 -13.70
C GLY A 63 -8.78 13.86 -12.58
N GLU A 64 -7.94 12.83 -12.62
CA GLU A 64 -7.80 11.89 -11.51
C GLU A 64 -7.27 12.60 -10.27
N CYS A 65 -7.72 12.18 -9.10
CA CYS A 65 -7.38 12.82 -7.84
C CYS A 65 -6.94 11.78 -6.81
N LEU A 66 -5.74 12.01 -6.26
CA LEU A 66 -5.24 11.26 -5.11
C LEU A 66 -5.36 12.14 -3.86
N SER A 67 -5.92 11.58 -2.80
CA SER A 67 -5.84 12.19 -1.48
C SER A 67 -4.53 11.79 -0.82
N VAL A 68 -3.83 12.75 -0.24
CA VAL A 68 -2.55 12.53 0.42
C VAL A 68 -2.60 13.07 1.83
N HIS A 69 -2.13 12.29 2.81
CA HIS A 69 -1.93 12.77 4.16
C HIS A 69 -0.62 12.26 4.72
N GLY A 70 0.06 13.08 5.51
CA GLY A 70 1.30 12.71 6.17
C GLY A 70 1.21 12.92 7.67
N GLU A 71 1.81 11.99 8.42
CA GLU A 71 1.97 12.11 9.86
C GLU A 71 3.42 11.84 10.26
N ARG A 72 3.97 12.67 11.14
CA ARG A 72 5.32 12.50 11.69
C ARG A 72 5.40 11.18 12.46
N ASN A 73 6.49 10.45 12.24
CA ASN A 73 6.80 9.23 12.98
C ASN A 73 7.09 9.59 14.46
N LYS A 74 6.35 9.00 15.40
CA LYS A 74 6.52 9.24 16.85
C LYS A 74 7.86 8.75 17.41
N ILE A 75 8.57 7.90 16.66
CA ILE A 75 9.79 7.21 17.10
C ILE A 75 11.02 8.14 17.06
N ASP A 76 11.01 9.18 16.22
CA ASP A 76 12.10 10.15 16.14
C ASP A 76 11.98 11.24 17.22
N SER A 77 12.34 10.87 18.46
CA SER A 77 12.52 11.82 19.57
C SER A 77 13.86 12.56 19.53
N GLY A 78 14.65 12.42 18.46
CA GLY A 78 15.93 13.08 18.30
C GLY A 78 16.13 13.56 16.87
N SER A 79 16.42 14.86 16.70
CA SER A 79 16.87 15.48 15.44
C SER A 79 15.81 16.00 14.45
N ALA A 80 14.61 16.38 14.89
CA ALA A 80 13.77 17.27 14.09
C ALA A 80 14.34 18.70 14.16
N THR A 81 15.20 19.08 13.22
CA THR A 81 15.46 20.50 12.96
C THR A 81 14.16 21.15 12.47
N PRO A 82 13.87 22.42 12.80
CA PRO A 82 12.61 23.07 12.39
C PRO A 82 12.42 23.11 10.86
N SER A 83 13.49 22.88 10.10
CA SER A 83 13.56 22.88 8.65
C SER A 83 13.25 21.53 7.99
N THR A 84 13.23 20.41 8.72
CA THR A 84 13.04 19.08 8.10
C THR A 84 12.25 18.14 9.02
N SER A 85 11.31 17.40 8.45
CA SER A 85 10.53 16.38 9.18
C SER A 85 10.45 15.08 8.40
N THR A 86 10.73 13.97 9.08
CA THR A 86 10.44 12.63 8.57
C THR A 86 8.98 12.28 8.85
N MET A 87 8.25 11.79 7.85
CA MET A 87 6.83 11.47 7.93
C MET A 87 6.53 10.14 7.26
N THR A 88 5.51 9.45 7.76
CA THR A 88 4.82 8.42 6.99
C THR A 88 3.75 9.12 6.16
N VAL A 89 3.78 8.93 4.85
CA VAL A 89 2.81 9.47 3.91
C VAL A 89 1.86 8.37 3.47
N PHE A 90 0.59 8.69 3.49
CA PHE A 90 -0.49 7.82 3.04
C PHE A 90 -1.13 8.42 1.80
N ILE A 91 -1.24 7.60 0.76
CA ILE A 91 -1.78 7.98 -0.54
C ILE A 91 -3.03 7.16 -0.73
N ILE A 92 -4.17 7.82 -0.88
CA ILE A 92 -5.48 7.21 -1.05
C ILE A 92 -5.96 7.54 -2.45
N ASP A 93 -6.22 6.49 -3.22
CA ASP A 93 -6.87 6.62 -4.51
C ASP A 93 -8.35 6.99 -4.31
N GLY A 94 -8.78 8.11 -4.90
CA GLY A 94 -10.15 8.62 -4.79
C GLY A 94 -11.19 7.73 -5.47
N GLU A 95 -10.80 6.95 -6.48
CA GLU A 95 -11.73 6.06 -7.19
C GLU A 95 -11.89 4.72 -6.47
N THR A 96 -10.78 4.06 -6.14
CA THR A 96 -10.81 2.72 -5.56
C THR A 96 -10.87 2.72 -4.03
N GLY A 97 -10.55 3.84 -3.37
CA GLY A 97 -10.39 3.94 -1.92
C GLY A 97 -9.18 3.20 -1.37
N VAL A 98 -8.32 2.65 -2.24
CA VAL A 98 -7.13 1.91 -1.83
C VAL A 98 -6.11 2.86 -1.22
N GLN A 99 -5.60 2.51 -0.05
CA GLN A 99 -4.60 3.27 0.68
C GLN A 99 -3.23 2.61 0.58
N PHE A 100 -2.23 3.41 0.19
CA PHE A 100 -0.82 3.04 0.16
C PHE A 100 -0.07 3.80 1.24
N GLN A 101 0.83 3.11 1.95
CA GLN A 101 1.68 3.70 2.97
C GLN A 101 3.11 3.79 2.44
N VAL A 102 3.69 4.99 2.48
CA VAL A 102 5.08 5.29 2.16
C VAL A 102 5.78 5.74 3.44
N PRO A 103 6.57 4.88 4.10
CA PRO A 103 7.30 5.24 5.30
C PRO A 103 8.50 6.13 4.97
N ASP A 104 9.00 6.82 6.00
CA ASP A 104 10.29 7.53 6.02
C ASP A 104 10.48 8.57 4.90
N VAL A 105 9.40 9.32 4.62
CA VAL A 105 9.42 10.43 3.66
C VAL A 105 9.97 11.68 4.33
N THR A 106 11.05 12.22 3.78
CA THR A 106 11.64 13.48 4.24
C THR A 106 10.92 14.67 3.64
N VAL A 107 10.35 15.52 4.49
CA VAL A 107 9.69 16.78 4.12
C VAL A 107 10.57 17.93 4.56
N ASN A 108 11.03 18.73 3.61
CA ASN A 108 11.87 19.91 3.84
C ASN A 108 11.04 21.19 3.81
N PHE A 109 11.26 22.05 4.79
CA PHE A 109 10.65 23.36 4.98
C PHE A 109 11.73 24.44 4.79
N LEU A 110 11.86 24.94 3.57
CA LEU A 110 12.84 25.95 3.18
C LEU A 110 12.27 27.34 3.38
N GLN A 111 13.09 28.34 3.71
CA GLN A 111 12.60 29.71 3.85
C GLN A 111 12.11 30.26 2.50
N ASN A 112 10.93 30.86 2.50
CA ASN A 112 10.35 31.45 1.28
C ASN A 112 11.20 32.68 0.86
N PRO A 113 11.80 32.69 -0.34
CA PRO A 113 12.59 33.83 -0.83
C PRO A 113 11.72 35.07 -1.12
N ASN A 114 10.41 34.88 -1.34
CA ASN A 114 9.47 35.96 -1.63
C ASN A 114 8.78 36.45 -0.36
N SER A 115 9.32 37.51 0.26
CA SER A 115 8.81 38.13 1.50
C SER A 115 7.42 38.79 1.43
N ILE A 116 6.77 38.79 0.25
CA ILE A 116 5.49 39.49 0.03
C ILE A 116 4.30 38.69 0.59
N CYS A 117 4.37 37.35 0.55
CA CYS A 117 3.40 36.50 1.23
C CYS A 117 3.95 36.14 2.61
N SER A 118 3.13 36.28 3.65
CA SER A 118 3.46 35.89 5.04
C SER A 118 3.70 34.38 5.25
N SER A 119 3.95 33.62 4.17
CA SER A 119 4.41 32.25 4.25
C SER A 119 5.88 32.23 4.66
N ARG A 120 6.15 31.60 5.81
CA ARG A 120 7.51 31.48 6.34
C ARG A 120 8.34 30.45 5.57
N TYR A 121 7.72 29.57 4.78
CA TYR A 121 8.42 28.47 4.14
C TYR A 121 7.78 27.96 2.84
N PHE A 122 8.62 27.37 2.00
CA PHE A 122 8.26 26.47 0.91
C PHE A 122 8.52 25.04 1.33
N VAL A 123 7.72 24.13 0.79
CA VAL A 123 7.79 22.70 1.08
C VAL A 123 8.39 21.98 -0.12
N TYR A 124 9.32 21.10 0.18
CA TYR A 124 9.94 20.20 -0.79
C TYR A 124 9.91 18.76 -0.23
N ILE A 125 9.28 17.86 -0.98
CA ILE A 125 9.23 16.43 -0.69
C ILE A 125 9.95 15.74 -1.84
N ASP A 126 10.97 14.96 -1.52
CA ASP A 126 11.76 14.21 -2.48
C ASP A 126 11.85 12.76 -2.03
N ASN A 127 10.99 11.94 -2.63
CA ASN A 127 10.96 10.52 -2.41
C ASN A 127 10.68 9.82 -3.75
N PRO A 128 11.27 8.65 -4.02
CA PRO A 128 11.01 7.91 -5.26
C PRO A 128 9.52 7.64 -5.52
N ASN A 129 8.71 7.50 -4.46
CA ASN A 129 7.30 7.21 -4.58
C ASN A 129 6.41 8.47 -4.60
N ILE A 130 6.91 9.59 -4.08
CA ILE A 130 6.17 10.86 -4.02
C ILE A 130 7.14 12.04 -4.07
N CYS A 131 6.92 12.93 -5.01
CA CYS A 131 7.62 14.20 -5.11
C CYS A 131 6.62 15.36 -5.02
N PHE A 132 7.03 16.43 -4.35
CA PHE A 132 6.27 17.67 -4.29
C PHE A 132 7.20 18.87 -4.17
N THR A 133 7.00 19.88 -5.02
CA THR A 133 7.72 21.15 -4.95
C THR A 133 6.73 22.30 -4.91
N THR A 134 6.78 23.11 -3.85
CA THR A 134 5.91 24.29 -3.72
C THR A 134 6.28 25.36 -4.75
N ASN A 135 5.29 25.82 -5.52
CA ASN A 135 5.41 26.92 -6.46
C ASN A 135 4.76 28.22 -5.93
N ASP A 136 3.59 28.11 -5.28
CA ASP A 136 2.89 29.23 -4.66
C ASP A 136 2.37 28.83 -3.26
N VAL A 137 2.20 29.82 -2.39
CA VAL A 137 1.57 29.63 -1.07
C VAL A 137 0.41 30.60 -0.93
N LEU A 138 -0.79 30.02 -0.88
CA LEU A 138 -2.04 30.75 -0.77
C LEU A 138 -2.39 30.95 0.72
N CYS A 139 -2.90 32.14 1.04
CA CYS A 139 -3.37 32.50 2.37
C CYS A 139 -4.66 33.32 2.32
N GLY A 140 -5.42 33.32 3.42
CA GLY A 140 -6.70 34.03 3.54
C GLY A 140 -7.70 33.60 2.47
N ASN A 141 -8.40 34.57 1.86
CA ASN A 141 -9.44 34.31 0.87
C ASN A 141 -8.95 33.49 -0.33
N ARG A 142 -7.68 33.65 -0.76
CA ARG A 142 -7.12 32.84 -1.86
C ARG A 142 -7.02 31.37 -1.47
N ALA A 143 -6.62 31.08 -0.23
CA ALA A 143 -6.60 29.71 0.29
C ALA A 143 -8.01 29.14 0.41
N ASP A 144 -8.96 29.93 0.91
CA ASP A 144 -10.36 29.48 1.08
C ASP A 144 -11.01 29.09 -0.25
N VAL A 145 -10.78 29.87 -1.31
CA VAL A 145 -11.28 29.54 -2.66
C VAL A 145 -10.64 28.24 -3.17
N GLU A 146 -9.33 28.07 -2.99
CA GLU A 146 -8.63 26.86 -3.43
C GLU A 146 -9.12 25.61 -2.69
N ILE A 147 -9.30 25.72 -1.37
CA ILE A 147 -9.84 24.65 -0.53
C ILE A 147 -11.25 24.28 -0.97
N GLN A 148 -12.12 25.26 -1.24
CA GLN A 148 -13.49 24.97 -1.68
C GLN A 148 -13.56 24.35 -3.07
N THR A 149 -12.60 24.69 -3.94
CA THR A 149 -12.60 24.24 -5.33
C THR A 149 -12.03 22.83 -5.47
N TYR A 150 -10.94 22.52 -4.75
CA TYR A 150 -10.15 21.30 -4.99
C TYR A 150 -10.01 20.39 -3.78
N MET A 151 -10.45 20.82 -2.60
CA MET A 151 -10.36 20.04 -1.38
C MET A 151 -11.71 19.93 -0.68
N ASN A 152 -11.75 19.10 0.36
CA ASN A 152 -12.90 19.06 1.23
C ASN A 152 -12.77 20.15 2.33
N PRO A 153 -13.66 21.14 2.40
CA PRO A 153 -13.60 22.20 3.41
C PRO A 153 -13.70 21.69 4.84
N ARG A 154 -14.24 20.48 5.06
CA ARG A 154 -14.34 19.85 6.38
C ARG A 154 -13.01 19.30 6.89
N MET A 155 -12.03 19.12 6.01
CA MET A 155 -10.72 18.57 6.35
C MET A 155 -9.73 19.64 6.77
N VAL A 156 -10.11 20.92 6.73
CA VAL A 156 -9.19 22.05 6.88
C VAL A 156 -9.70 23.00 7.95
N GLU A 157 -8.87 23.27 8.97
CA GLU A 157 -9.14 24.35 9.93
C GLU A 157 -9.08 25.72 9.23
N ARG A 158 -9.98 26.63 9.59
CA ARG A 158 -10.03 27.96 8.96
C ARG A 158 -8.73 28.74 9.22
N GLY A 159 -8.23 29.40 8.18
CA GLY A 159 -7.01 30.23 8.27
C GLY A 159 -5.71 29.49 7.95
N LEU A 160 -5.77 28.22 7.55
CA LEU A 160 -4.60 27.46 7.12
C LEU A 160 -4.08 27.90 5.76
N ARG A 161 -2.77 27.70 5.55
CA ARG A 161 -2.08 28.03 4.30
C ARG A 161 -2.10 26.83 3.37
N VAL A 162 -2.31 27.08 2.09
CA VAL A 162 -2.29 26.04 1.05
C VAL A 162 -1.01 26.19 0.25
N HIS A 163 -0.16 25.18 0.29
CA HIS A 163 1.02 25.06 -0.56
C HIS A 163 0.59 24.42 -1.88
N VAL A 164 0.73 25.16 -2.98
CA VAL A 164 0.36 24.71 -4.33
C VAL A 164 1.63 24.53 -5.13
N GLY A 165 1.75 23.43 -5.86
CA GLY A 165 2.97 23.14 -6.60
C GLY A 165 2.93 21.88 -7.44
N ASP A 166 4.05 21.58 -8.07
CA ASP A 166 4.18 20.39 -8.91
C ASP A 166 4.33 19.16 -8.02
N ALA A 167 3.61 18.10 -8.37
CA ALA A 167 3.59 16.86 -7.62
C ALA A 167 3.63 15.66 -8.56
N SER A 168 4.25 14.58 -8.11
CA SER A 168 4.19 13.29 -8.77
C SER A 168 4.15 12.15 -7.77
N VAL A 169 3.45 11.08 -8.15
CA VAL A 169 3.30 9.86 -7.37
C VAL A 169 3.61 8.68 -8.27
N GLN A 170 4.49 7.80 -7.80
CA GLN A 170 4.85 6.56 -8.48
C GLN A 170 4.79 5.41 -7.48
N LEU A 171 3.70 4.64 -7.52
CA LEU A 171 3.48 3.51 -6.63
C LEU A 171 3.33 2.23 -7.43
N ASN A 172 4.07 1.20 -7.02
CA ASN A 172 3.94 -0.15 -7.55
C ASN A 172 3.70 -1.11 -6.39
N ALA A 173 2.46 -1.56 -6.24
CA ALA A 173 2.07 -2.51 -5.20
C ALA A 173 1.59 -3.83 -5.81
N ARG A 174 2.03 -4.94 -5.25
CA ARG A 174 1.59 -6.29 -5.64
C ARG A 174 0.75 -6.87 -4.52
N HIS A 175 -0.56 -6.94 -4.73
CA HIS A 175 -1.43 -7.67 -3.83
C HIS A 175 -1.36 -9.16 -4.17
N ARG A 176 -0.82 -9.97 -3.26
CA ARG A 176 -0.84 -11.43 -3.37
C ARG A 176 -1.99 -11.94 -2.51
N PHE A 177 -2.98 -12.55 -3.11
CA PHE A 177 -3.96 -13.32 -2.35
C PHE A 177 -3.22 -14.47 -1.66
N HIS A 178 -3.33 -14.54 -0.33
CA HIS A 178 -2.98 -15.76 0.38
C HIS A 178 -4.02 -16.83 -0.01
N PRO A 179 -3.59 -18.05 -0.38
CA PRO A 179 -4.55 -19.11 -0.66
C PRO A 179 -5.36 -19.37 0.61
N SER A 180 -6.69 -19.39 0.49
CA SER A 180 -7.56 -19.81 1.59
C SER A 180 -7.19 -21.24 1.97
N VAL A 181 -6.75 -21.46 3.20
CA VAL A 181 -6.55 -22.82 3.70
C VAL A 181 -7.94 -23.36 4.05
N ARG A 182 -8.34 -24.45 3.40
CA ARG A 182 -9.56 -25.17 3.74
C ARG A 182 -9.18 -26.33 4.65
N HIS A 183 -9.76 -26.37 5.84
CA HIS A 183 -9.63 -27.51 6.74
C HIS A 183 -10.87 -28.39 6.59
N GLU A 184 -10.66 -29.67 6.28
CA GLU A 184 -11.73 -30.67 6.31
C GLU A 184 -11.74 -31.29 7.71
N SER A 185 -12.82 -31.07 8.46
CA SER A 185 -13.03 -31.71 9.74
C SER A 185 -13.98 -32.91 9.55
N PHE A 186 -13.56 -34.06 10.09
CA PHE A 186 -14.33 -35.30 10.07
C PHE A 186 -14.96 -35.54 11.43
N MET A 187 -16.29 -35.67 11.49
CA MET A 187 -16.96 -36.20 12.67
C MET A 187 -17.04 -37.73 12.55
N ASP A 188 -16.56 -38.43 13.58
CA ASP A 188 -16.31 -39.88 13.57
C ASP A 188 -17.58 -40.77 13.53
N ASP A 189 -18.77 -40.20 13.34
CA ASP A 189 -20.03 -40.96 13.36
C ASP A 189 -21.08 -40.53 12.32
N SER A 190 -20.72 -39.67 11.37
CA SER A 190 -21.60 -39.35 10.24
C SER A 190 -20.77 -38.95 9.03
N ARG A 191 -21.14 -39.43 7.84
CA ARG A 191 -20.47 -39.19 6.54
C ARG A 191 -20.59 -37.72 6.06
N THR A 192 -20.60 -36.77 6.98
CA THR A 192 -20.74 -35.35 6.75
C THR A 192 -19.35 -34.74 6.79
N VAL A 193 -18.85 -34.31 5.63
CA VAL A 193 -17.62 -33.52 5.51
C VAL A 193 -18.00 -32.07 5.79
N ILE A 194 -17.44 -31.49 6.85
CA ILE A 194 -17.60 -30.06 7.14
C ILE A 194 -16.38 -29.34 6.55
N LEU A 195 -16.66 -28.39 5.65
CA LEU A 195 -15.65 -27.54 5.04
C LEU A 195 -15.50 -26.28 5.90
N ASP A 196 -14.46 -26.24 6.72
CA ASP A 196 -14.13 -25.04 7.48
C ASP A 196 -13.24 -24.13 6.61
N GLN A 197 -13.80 -22.97 6.22
CA GLN A 197 -13.07 -21.91 5.55
C GLN A 197 -12.44 -21.02 6.62
N SER A 198 -11.18 -21.27 6.96
CA SER A 198 -10.42 -20.38 7.85
C SER A 198 -10.00 -19.14 7.06
N GLU A 199 -10.89 -18.16 6.96
CA GLU A 199 -10.49 -16.78 6.75
C GLU A 199 -9.98 -16.25 8.08
N ASN A 200 -8.72 -15.81 8.08
CA ASN A 200 -7.97 -15.30 9.22
C ASN A 200 -8.83 -14.69 10.33
N ASP A 201 -8.64 -15.23 11.55
CA ASP A 201 -9.00 -14.67 12.85
C ASP A 201 -9.99 -13.47 12.83
N PHE A 202 -11.26 -13.78 13.04
CA PHE A 202 -12.27 -12.78 13.40
C PHE A 202 -12.11 -12.28 14.87
N LEU A 203 -11.06 -12.71 15.58
CA LEU A 203 -10.87 -12.51 17.04
C LEU A 203 -9.44 -12.19 17.49
N ALA A 204 -8.51 -11.84 16.59
CA ALA A 204 -7.17 -11.38 16.98
C ALA A 204 -7.10 -9.86 17.19
#